data_AF-A0A497JLG5-F1
#
_entry.id   AF-A0A497JLG5-F1
#
_cell.length_a   1.000
_cell.length_b   1.000
_cell.length_c   1.000
_cell.angle_alpha   90.00
_cell.angle_beta   90.00
_cell.angle_gamma   90.00
#
_symmetry.space_group_name_H-M   'P 1'
#
loop_
_entity.id
_entity.type
_entity.pdbx_description
1 polymer ?
#
loop_
_entity_poly.entity_id
_entity_poly.type
_entity_poly.pdbx_seq_one_letter_code
_entity_poly.pdbx_strand_id
1 'polypeptide(L)'
;GPSMMGGYLAGKTIAEALEKGVPSREALWQYNLRYMEYYGVKQAGLDVFRIFLLSCQDEDLNYGMKYKLITEKDLLEASMGNEIQVRFSDATMRLFRGIKRVRLLNKLRTTASLMRKVREWYKNYPATPEGFKSWRKGVEELFSLVEQKLGR
;
A
#
# COMPACT_ATOMS: atom_id res chain seq x y z
N GLY A 1 18.00 1.25 0.72
CA GLY A 1 16.90 1.66 1.62
C GLY A 1 16.14 2.83 1.02
N PRO A 2 14.88 3.08 1.43
CA PRO A 2 14.04 4.12 0.84
C PRO A 2 14.64 5.53 0.90
N SER A 3 15.37 5.87 1.96
CA SER A 3 16.03 7.17 2.09
C SER A 3 17.16 7.38 1.07
N MET A 4 18.03 6.37 0.88
CA MET A 4 19.11 6.44 -0.13
C MET A 4 18.54 6.57 -1.54
N MET A 5 17.45 5.86 -1.84
CA MET A 5 16.78 5.95 -3.13
C MET A 5 16.08 7.28 -3.34
N GLY A 6 15.44 7.83 -2.29
CA GLY A 6 14.93 9.21 -2.33
C GLY A 6 16.04 10.21 -2.65
N GLY A 7 17.19 10.11 -1.99
CA GLY A 7 18.35 10.97 -2.26
C GLY A 7 18.88 10.83 -3.70
N TYR A 8 19.01 9.60 -4.19
CA TYR A 8 19.43 9.32 -5.57
C TYR A 8 18.47 9.95 -6.60
N LEU A 9 17.16 9.72 -6.44
CA LEU A 9 16.15 10.26 -7.35
C LEU A 9 16.09 11.79 -7.30
N ALA A 10 16.26 12.37 -6.10
CA ALA A 10 16.30 13.81 -5.92
C ALA A 10 17.52 14.43 -6.62
N GLY A 11 18.72 13.91 -6.36
CA GLY A 11 19.96 14.38 -6.98
C GLY A 11 19.90 14.29 -8.51
N LYS A 12 19.42 13.17 -9.05
CA LYS A 12 19.23 12.99 -10.50
C LYS A 12 18.28 14.04 -11.08
N THR A 13 17.13 14.27 -10.43
CA THR A 13 16.12 15.21 -10.92
C THR A 13 16.60 16.65 -10.84
N ILE A 14 17.35 17.01 -9.78
CA ILE A 14 17.94 18.34 -9.64
C ILE A 14 18.98 18.59 -10.73
N ALA A 15 19.89 17.64 -10.98
CA ALA A 15 20.90 17.76 -12.02
C ALA A 15 20.26 18.00 -13.40
N GLU A 16 19.28 17.17 -13.78
CA GLU A 16 18.55 17.30 -15.04
C GLU A 16 17.77 18.63 -15.16
N ALA A 17 17.24 19.15 -14.05
CA ALA A 17 16.53 20.43 -14.03
C ALA A 17 17.50 21.61 -14.24
N LEU A 18 18.68 21.57 -13.60
CA LEU A 18 19.72 22.59 -13.75
C LEU A 18 20.31 22.61 -15.17
N GLU A 19 20.50 21.44 -15.79
CA GLU A 19 20.94 21.33 -17.18
C GLU A 19 19.95 21.97 -18.17
N LYS A 20 18.65 21.91 -17.86
CA LYS A 20 17.57 22.49 -18.68
C LYS A 20 17.26 23.96 -18.31
N GLY A 21 17.99 24.53 -17.36
CA GLY A 21 17.82 25.91 -16.91
C GLY A 21 17.32 26.01 -15.47
N VAL A 22 16.15 26.61 -15.28
CA VAL A 22 15.66 26.98 -13.94
C VAL A 22 15.01 25.79 -13.24
N PRO A 23 15.38 25.48 -11.98
CA PRO A 23 14.75 24.43 -11.19
C PRO A 23 13.38 24.91 -10.66
N SER A 24 12.39 25.00 -11.56
CA SER A 24 11.01 25.31 -11.21
C SER A 24 10.31 24.12 -10.56
N ARG A 25 9.13 24.34 -9.99
CA ARG A 25 8.30 23.27 -9.42
C ARG A 25 7.94 22.21 -10.45
N GLU A 26 7.68 22.62 -11.68
CA GLU A 26 7.33 21.78 -12.82
C GLU A 26 8.55 20.96 -13.25
N ALA A 27 9.73 21.59 -13.34
CA ALA A 27 10.98 20.93 -13.68
C ALA A 27 11.36 19.85 -12.66
N LEU A 28 11.15 20.13 -11.37
CA LEU A 28 11.43 19.19 -10.27
C LEU A 28 10.33 18.15 -10.05
N TRP A 29 9.17 18.29 -10.68
CA TRP A 29 8.00 17.42 -10.45
C TRP A 29 8.27 15.95 -10.80
N GLN A 30 9.18 15.71 -11.75
CA GLN A 30 9.62 14.36 -12.14
C GLN A 30 10.17 13.54 -10.97
N TYR A 31 10.69 14.19 -9.91
CA TYR A 31 11.09 13.49 -8.70
C TYR A 31 9.93 12.70 -8.09
N ASN A 32 8.74 13.31 -8.01
CA ASN A 32 7.58 12.67 -7.41
C ASN A 32 7.14 11.45 -8.20
N LEU A 33 7.10 11.56 -9.54
CA LEU A 33 6.75 10.44 -10.42
C LEU A 33 7.72 9.27 -10.25
N ARG A 34 9.03 9.55 -10.30
CA ARG A 34 10.08 8.55 -10.08
C ARG A 34 9.97 7.88 -8.71
N TYR A 35 9.68 8.67 -7.66
CA TYR A 35 9.53 8.11 -6.32
C TYR A 35 8.26 7.26 -6.20
N MET A 36 7.16 7.67 -6.81
CA MET A 36 5.92 6.89 -6.84
C MET A 36 6.11 5.54 -7.53
N GLU A 37 6.78 5.53 -8.68
CA GLU A 37 7.14 4.32 -9.42
C GLU A 37 8.05 3.41 -8.60
N TYR A 38 9.09 3.97 -7.98
CA TYR A 38 10.09 3.17 -7.26
C TYR A 38 9.60 2.64 -5.90
N TYR A 39 8.84 3.44 -5.15
CA TYR A 39 8.51 3.11 -3.75
C TYR A 39 7.14 3.59 -3.29
N GLY A 40 6.65 4.73 -3.78
CA GLY A 40 5.44 5.37 -3.25
C GLY A 40 4.17 4.53 -3.41
N VAL A 41 3.96 3.90 -4.58
CA VAL A 41 2.81 2.99 -4.81
C VAL A 41 2.85 1.82 -3.84
N LYS A 42 4.04 1.23 -3.64
CA LYS A 42 4.25 0.13 -2.70
C LYS A 42 3.92 0.56 -1.27
N GLN A 43 4.45 1.70 -0.82
CA GLN A 43 4.22 2.23 0.52
C GLN A 43 2.74 2.51 0.78
N ALA A 44 2.04 3.10 -0.18
CA ALA A 44 0.61 3.39 -0.04
C ALA A 44 -0.22 2.12 0.21
N GLY A 45 0.08 1.04 -0.52
CA GLY A 45 -0.55 -0.26 -0.26
C GLY A 45 -0.17 -0.84 1.11
N LEU A 46 1.08 -0.71 1.54
CA LEU A 46 1.52 -1.19 2.86
C LEU A 46 0.93 -0.40 4.02
N ASP A 47 0.57 0.87 3.81
CA ASP A 47 -0.08 1.68 4.84
C ASP A 47 -1.50 1.17 5.15
N VAL A 48 -2.24 0.74 4.11
CA VAL A 48 -3.53 0.04 4.30
C VAL A 48 -3.34 -1.24 5.11
N PHE A 49 -2.30 -2.01 4.80
CA PHE A 49 -2.00 -3.25 5.54
C PHE A 49 -1.61 -2.96 7.00
N ARG A 50 -0.83 -1.91 7.25
CA ARG A 50 -0.49 -1.42 8.59
C ARG A 50 -1.76 -1.11 9.40
N ILE A 51 -2.71 -0.37 8.83
CA ILE A 51 -3.98 -0.03 9.50
C ILE A 51 -4.74 -1.31 9.89
N PHE A 52 -4.83 -2.28 8.98
CA PHE A 52 -5.42 -3.59 9.29
C PHE A 52 -4.72 -4.29 10.46
N LEU A 53 -3.39 -4.40 10.43
CA LEU A 53 -2.62 -5.07 11.48
C LEU A 53 -2.82 -4.39 12.84
N LEU A 54 -2.84 -3.05 12.89
CA LEU A 54 -3.07 -2.30 14.13
C LEU A 54 -4.52 -2.42 14.65
N SER A 55 -5.46 -2.79 13.79
CA SER A 55 -6.85 -3.05 14.16
C SER A 55 -7.07 -4.44 14.77
N CYS A 56 -6.14 -5.38 14.54
CA CYS A 56 -6.24 -6.75 15.04
C CYS A 56 -5.96 -6.81 16.55
N GLN A 57 -6.63 -7.75 17.24
CA GLN A 57 -6.27 -8.14 18.60
C GLN A 57 -5.20 -9.24 18.57
N ASP A 58 -4.51 -9.48 19.69
CA ASP A 58 -3.49 -10.53 19.80
C ASP A 58 -4.04 -11.90 19.39
N GLU A 59 -5.28 -12.19 19.75
CA GLU A 59 -5.97 -13.43 19.39
C GLU A 59 -6.15 -13.58 17.87
N ASP A 60 -6.40 -12.47 17.16
CA ASP A 60 -6.53 -12.47 15.70
C ASP A 60 -5.18 -12.72 15.04
N LEU A 61 -4.11 -12.10 15.54
CA LEU A 61 -2.75 -12.29 15.05
C LEU A 61 -2.27 -13.72 15.31
N ASN A 62 -2.45 -14.22 16.53
CA ASN A 62 -2.13 -15.60 16.92
C ASN A 62 -2.88 -16.62 16.06
N TYR A 63 -4.16 -16.37 15.80
CA TYR A 63 -4.95 -17.20 14.91
C TYR A 63 -4.41 -17.17 13.47
N GLY A 64 -4.13 -15.97 12.95
CA GLY A 64 -3.59 -15.79 11.60
C GLY A 64 -2.27 -16.53 11.38
N MET A 65 -1.36 -16.44 12.35
CA MET A 65 -0.07 -17.13 12.32
C MET A 65 -0.24 -18.65 12.46
N LYS A 66 -1.02 -19.12 13.44
CA LYS A 66 -1.25 -20.56 13.70
C LYS A 66 -1.79 -21.28 12.47
N TYR A 67 -2.72 -20.66 11.75
CA TYR A 67 -3.38 -21.25 10.60
C TYR A 67 -2.80 -20.79 9.25
N LYS A 68 -1.69 -20.04 9.26
CA LYS A 68 -0.99 -19.53 8.07
C LYS A 68 -1.94 -18.84 7.08
N LEU A 69 -2.83 -17.97 7.58
CA LEU A 69 -3.78 -17.22 6.73
C LEU A 69 -3.05 -16.35 5.69
N ILE A 70 -1.86 -15.89 6.05
CA ILE A 70 -0.88 -15.24 5.17
C ILE A 70 0.42 -15.99 5.39
N THR A 71 0.99 -16.56 4.34
CA THR A 71 2.29 -17.24 4.46
C THR A 71 3.43 -16.21 4.54
N GLU A 72 4.60 -16.62 5.00
CA GLU A 72 5.81 -15.78 4.96
C GLU A 72 6.12 -15.30 3.53
N LYS A 73 5.86 -16.17 2.54
CA LYS A 73 5.98 -15.81 1.12
C LYS A 73 4.97 -14.74 0.74
N ASP A 74 3.70 -14.88 1.11
CA ASP A 74 2.68 -13.87 0.80
C ASP A 74 2.99 -12.53 1.48
N LEU A 75 3.55 -12.57 2.70
CA LEU A 75 3.99 -11.38 3.42
C LEU A 75 5.20 -10.72 2.72
N LEU A 76 6.15 -11.53 2.24
CA LEU A 76 7.29 -11.05 1.46
C LEU A 76 6.83 -10.43 0.15
N GLU A 77 5.95 -11.09 -0.59
CA GLU A 77 5.34 -10.56 -1.82
C GLU A 77 4.60 -9.24 -1.56
N ALA A 78 3.81 -9.17 -0.49
CA ALA A 78 3.14 -7.94 -0.08
C ALA A 78 4.14 -6.81 0.21
N SER A 79 5.23 -7.13 0.91
CA SER A 79 6.31 -6.20 1.25
C SER A 79 7.08 -5.72 0.02
N MET A 80 7.07 -6.50 -1.06
CA MET A 80 7.63 -6.13 -2.36
C MET A 80 6.65 -5.36 -3.24
N GLY A 81 5.39 -5.18 -2.81
CA GLY A 81 4.37 -4.46 -3.57
C GLY A 81 3.49 -5.34 -4.45
N ASN A 82 3.67 -6.66 -4.40
CA ASN A 82 2.87 -7.63 -5.13
C ASN A 82 1.54 -7.90 -4.40
N GLU A 83 0.59 -8.55 -5.08
CA GLU A 83 -0.70 -8.89 -4.49
C GLU A 83 -0.56 -10.00 -3.44
N ILE A 84 -1.26 -9.84 -2.32
CA ILE A 84 -1.40 -10.92 -1.34
C ILE A 84 -2.32 -11.98 -1.95
N GLN A 85 -1.76 -13.14 -2.27
CA GLN A 85 -2.55 -14.30 -2.62
C GLN A 85 -3.04 -14.97 -1.34
N VAL A 86 -4.31 -14.77 -1.00
CA VAL A 86 -4.91 -15.51 0.11
C VAL A 86 -5.19 -16.93 -0.34
N ARG A 87 -4.29 -17.87 -0.02
CA ARG A 87 -4.43 -19.29 -0.36
C ARG A 87 -5.03 -20.05 0.82
N PHE A 88 -6.34 -20.30 0.75
CA PHE A 88 -6.99 -21.23 1.67
C PHE A 88 -6.95 -22.64 1.06
N SER A 89 -6.33 -23.61 1.75
CA SER A 89 -6.46 -25.02 1.33
C SER A 89 -7.86 -25.53 1.66
N ASP A 90 -8.32 -26.60 0.99
CA ASP A 90 -9.60 -27.24 1.28
C ASP A 90 -9.68 -27.78 2.73
N ALA A 91 -8.54 -28.15 3.31
CA ALA A 91 -8.45 -28.55 4.71
C ALA A 91 -8.62 -27.35 5.65
N THR A 92 -8.02 -26.20 5.30
CA THR A 92 -8.18 -24.96 6.06
C THR A 92 -9.62 -24.45 5.98
N MET A 93 -10.23 -24.46 4.78
CA MET A 93 -11.64 -24.10 4.59
C MET A 93 -12.60 -25.00 5.39
N ARG A 94 -12.34 -26.30 5.44
CA ARG A 94 -13.12 -27.24 6.27
C ARG A 94 -12.96 -26.98 7.76
N LEU A 95 -11.75 -26.64 8.22
CA LEU A 95 -11.49 -26.16 9.59
C LEU A 95 -12.24 -24.84 9.88
N PHE A 96 -12.32 -23.91 8.92
CA PHE A 96 -12.99 -22.61 9.08
C PHE A 96 -14.52 -22.66 9.09
N ARG A 97 -15.15 -23.73 8.57
CA ARG A 97 -16.63 -23.86 8.50
C ARG A 97 -17.34 -23.81 9.85
N GLY A 98 -16.62 -23.98 10.97
CA GLY A 98 -17.15 -23.86 12.34
C GLY A 98 -16.58 -22.71 13.17
N ILE A 99 -15.79 -21.78 12.62
CA ILE A 99 -14.93 -20.90 13.43
C ILE A 99 -15.49 -19.48 13.65
N LYS A 100 -15.44 -19.04 14.92
CA LYS A 100 -15.73 -17.71 15.49
C LYS A 100 -14.96 -16.49 14.90
N ARG A 101 -14.14 -16.65 13.84
CA ARG A 101 -13.24 -15.60 13.31
C ARG A 101 -13.55 -15.17 11.86
N VAL A 102 -14.79 -15.39 11.40
CA VAL A 102 -15.29 -14.92 10.08
C VAL A 102 -15.03 -13.42 9.88
N ARG A 103 -15.15 -12.61 10.95
CA ARG A 103 -14.86 -11.17 10.92
C ARG A 103 -13.41 -10.87 10.50
N LEU A 104 -12.43 -11.61 11.00
CA LEU A 104 -11.01 -11.44 10.66
C LEU A 104 -10.75 -11.77 9.20
N LEU A 105 -11.31 -12.88 8.70
CA LEU A 105 -11.16 -13.29 7.30
C LEU A 105 -11.79 -12.27 6.34
N ASN A 106 -12.97 -11.75 6.69
CA ASN A 106 -13.63 -10.69 5.93
C ASN A 106 -12.83 -9.38 5.96
N LYS A 107 -12.26 -9.00 7.11
CA LYS A 107 -11.35 -7.85 7.21
C LYS A 107 -10.13 -8.06 6.31
N LEU A 108 -9.47 -9.21 6.36
CA LEU A 108 -8.31 -9.52 5.52
C LEU A 108 -8.62 -9.42 4.02
N ARG A 109 -9.75 -9.98 3.57
CA ARG A 109 -10.23 -9.83 2.18
C ARG A 109 -10.45 -8.37 1.81
N THR A 110 -11.07 -7.61 2.71
CA THR A 110 -11.32 -6.17 2.51
C THR A 110 -10.01 -5.39 2.42
N THR A 111 -9.03 -5.70 3.27
CA THR A 111 -7.69 -5.14 3.24
C THR A 111 -7.03 -5.37 1.89
N ALA A 112 -7.00 -6.61 1.38
CA ALA A 112 -6.41 -6.91 0.07
C ALA A 112 -7.09 -6.11 -1.07
N SER A 113 -8.41 -5.97 -1.02
CA SER A 113 -9.14 -5.15 -2.01
C SER A 113 -8.78 -3.67 -1.93
N LEU A 114 -8.70 -3.11 -0.71
CA LEU A 114 -8.36 -1.70 -0.49
C LEU A 114 -6.91 -1.39 -0.85
N MET A 115 -5.98 -2.31 -0.56
CA MET A 115 -4.58 -2.20 -0.99
C MET A 115 -4.48 -2.06 -2.51
N ARG A 116 -5.20 -2.87 -3.28
CA ARG A 116 -5.24 -2.75 -4.75
C ARG A 116 -5.79 -1.40 -5.19
N LYS A 117 -6.91 -0.96 -4.59
CA LYS A 117 -7.54 0.33 -4.91
C LYS A 117 -6.61 1.52 -4.64
N VAL A 118 -5.93 1.51 -3.50
CA VAL A 118 -4.95 2.55 -3.11
C VAL A 118 -3.74 2.53 -4.05
N ARG A 119 -3.18 1.36 -4.35
CA ARG A 119 -2.07 1.24 -5.31
C ARG A 119 -2.46 1.81 -6.67
N GLU A 120 -3.64 1.48 -7.17
CA GLU A 120 -4.11 1.97 -8.46
C GLU A 120 -4.29 3.50 -8.47
N TRP A 121 -4.78 4.09 -7.38
CA TRP A 121 -4.85 5.54 -7.24
C TRP A 121 -3.45 6.20 -7.27
N TYR A 122 -2.48 5.59 -6.60
CA TYR A 122 -1.10 6.11 -6.53
C TYR A 122 -0.34 5.91 -7.84
N LYS A 123 -0.66 4.89 -8.65
CA LYS A 123 -0.10 4.75 -10.02
C LYS A 123 -0.54 5.90 -10.92
N ASN A 124 -1.72 6.46 -10.68
CA ASN A 124 -2.25 7.63 -11.39
C ASN A 124 -1.81 8.95 -10.73
N TYR A 125 -0.59 9.00 -10.20
CA TYR A 125 -0.03 10.24 -9.66
C TYR A 125 0.05 11.31 -10.78
N PRO A 126 -0.33 12.57 -10.51
CA PRO A 126 -0.37 13.60 -11.55
C PRO A 126 0.99 13.84 -12.18
N ALA A 127 1.02 13.84 -13.51
CA ALA A 127 2.23 14.14 -14.29
C ALA A 127 2.72 15.58 -14.12
N THR A 128 1.84 16.48 -13.64
CA THR A 128 2.13 17.90 -13.43
C THR A 128 1.60 18.40 -12.08
N PRO A 129 2.11 19.52 -11.55
CA PRO A 129 1.72 20.03 -10.24
C PRO A 129 0.23 20.44 -10.10
N GLU A 130 -0.43 20.78 -11.20
CA GLU A 130 -1.80 21.31 -11.23
C GLU A 130 -2.81 20.25 -10.77
N GLY A 131 -2.59 18.99 -11.15
CA GLY A 131 -3.46 17.87 -10.77
C GLY A 131 -3.31 17.42 -9.31
N PHE A 132 -2.25 17.85 -8.62
CA PHE A 132 -1.90 17.35 -7.29
C PHE A 132 -2.99 17.57 -6.25
N LYS A 133 -3.63 18.75 -6.24
CA LYS A 133 -4.66 19.08 -5.24
C LYS A 133 -5.87 18.14 -5.36
N SER A 134 -6.32 17.88 -6.58
CA SER A 134 -7.43 16.97 -6.86
C SER A 134 -7.08 15.53 -6.50
N TRP A 135 -5.91 15.07 -6.95
CA TRP A 135 -5.41 13.72 -6.64
C TRP A 135 -5.29 13.49 -5.12
N ARG A 136 -4.75 14.48 -4.39
CA ARG A 136 -4.60 14.43 -2.92
C ARG A 136 -5.94 14.31 -2.22
N LYS A 137 -6.95 15.06 -2.66
CA LYS A 137 -8.31 14.95 -2.10
C LYS A 137 -8.85 13.53 -2.24
N GLY A 138 -8.64 12.88 -3.40
CA GLY A 138 -9.03 11.48 -3.58
C GLY A 138 -8.24 10.50 -2.70
N VAL A 139 -6.97 10.79 -2.39
CA VAL A 139 -6.21 10.03 -1.38
C VAL A 139 -6.87 10.16 -0.01
N GLU A 140 -7.21 11.38 0.41
CA GLU A 140 -7.86 11.64 1.70
C GLU A 140 -9.20 10.92 1.82
N GLU A 141 -10.03 10.97 0.78
CA GLU A 141 -11.31 10.23 0.70
C GLU A 141 -11.08 8.70 0.76
N LEU A 142 -10.07 8.20 0.05
CA LEU A 142 -9.77 6.78 0.00
C LEU A 142 -9.25 6.25 1.33
N PHE A 143 -8.39 7.00 2.02
CA PHE A 143 -7.91 6.62 3.36
C PHE A 143 -8.97 6.80 4.44
N SER A 144 -9.88 7.77 4.30
CA SER A 144 -11.07 7.83 5.16
C SER A 144 -11.93 6.56 5.05
N LEU A 145 -12.12 6.05 3.83
CA LEU A 145 -12.79 4.76 3.61
C LEU A 145 -12.01 3.58 4.21
N VAL A 146 -10.68 3.59 4.12
CA VAL A 146 -9.82 2.56 4.72
C VAL A 146 -10.02 2.54 6.24
N GLU A 147 -9.93 3.70 6.90
CA GLU A 147 -10.14 3.81 8.35
C GLU A 147 -11.55 3.38 8.74
N GLN A 148 -12.59 3.77 7.98
CA GLN A 148 -13.97 3.33 8.24
C GLN A 148 -14.14 1.80 8.16
N LYS A 149 -13.46 1.14 7.21
CA LYS A 149 -13.63 -0.30 6.96
C LYS A 149 -12.73 -1.18 7.81
N LEU A 150 -11.52 -0.70 8.11
CA LEU A 150 -10.47 -1.50 8.75
C LEU A 150 -10.11 -1.01 10.15
N GLY A 151 -10.27 0.29 10.43
CA GLY A 151 -9.96 0.91 11.71
C GLY A 151 -10.68 0.27 12.90
N ARG A 152 -10.27 0.68 14.10
CA ARG A 152 -10.85 0.19 15.35
C ARG A 152 -12.28 0.67 15.54
#